data_AF-A0A239PKK0-F1
#
_entry.id   AF-A0A239PKK0-F1
#
_cell.length_a   1.000
_cell.length_b   1.000
_cell.length_c   1.000
_cell.angle_alpha   90.00
_cell.angle_beta   90.00
_cell.angle_gamma   90.00
#
_symmetry.space_group_name_H-M   'P 1'
#
loop_
_entity.id
_entity.type
_entity.pdbx_description
1 polymer ?
#
loop_
_entity_poly.entity_id
_entity_poly.type
_entity_poly.pdbx_seq_one_letter_code
_entity_poly.pdbx_strand_id
1 'polypeptide(L)'
;MNEYALAQNAYVQATRSIGAPREVEYKVFARITRALSETADIKPADGADFPRLVGALHENLALWTALASDVSREGNGLPAELRSKIFYLFEFTREHTRKVMRGDADAQILIDINTSIMRGLKGQTNVAEIA
;
A
#
# COMPACT_ATOMS: atom_id res chain seq x y z
N MET A 1 14.62 16.45 -9.20
CA MET A 1 14.12 16.61 -7.82
C MET A 1 13.30 15.37 -7.50
N ASN A 2 13.71 14.60 -6.48
CA ASN A 2 13.22 13.23 -6.27
C ASN A 2 11.91 13.25 -5.46
N GLU A 3 10.77 13.35 -6.14
CA GLU A 3 9.42 13.44 -5.54
C GLU A 3 9.10 12.26 -4.60
N TYR A 4 9.75 11.11 -4.83
CA TYR A 4 9.70 9.94 -3.96
C TYR A 4 10.22 10.20 -2.54
N ALA A 5 11.27 11.01 -2.39
CA ALA A 5 11.88 11.28 -1.08
C ALA A 5 11.03 12.22 -0.20
N LEU A 6 10.27 13.14 -0.82
CA LEU A 6 9.35 14.03 -0.12
C LEU A 6 8.10 13.27 0.39
N ALA A 7 7.60 12.30 -0.39
CA ALA A 7 6.51 11.42 0.05
C ALA A 7 6.90 10.54 1.25
N GLN A 8 8.17 10.09 1.30
CA GLN A 8 8.69 9.27 2.39
C GLN A 8 8.73 10.02 3.74
N ASN A 9 9.16 11.28 3.74
CA ASN A 9 9.33 12.07 4.98
C ASN A 9 8.00 12.54 5.60
N ALA A 10 7.00 12.87 4.77
CA ALA A 10 5.69 13.33 5.25
C ALA A 10 4.93 12.23 6.02
N TYR A 11 5.09 10.96 5.60
CA TYR A 11 4.47 9.82 6.29
C TYR A 11 5.10 9.58 7.68
N VAL A 12 6.42 9.77 7.80
CA VAL A 12 7.16 9.55 9.05
C VAL A 12 6.74 10.55 10.14
N GLN A 13 6.55 11.82 9.78
CA GLN A 13 6.30 12.92 10.74
C GLN A 13 4.87 13.02 11.27
N ALA A 14 3.86 12.59 10.52
CA ALA A 14 2.45 12.90 10.80
C ALA A 14 1.79 12.11 11.96
N THR A 15 2.48 11.20 12.66
CA THR A 15 1.81 10.36 13.69
C THR A 15 2.77 9.82 14.75
N ARG A 16 3.32 10.71 15.60
CA ARG A 16 3.89 10.29 16.89
C ARG A 16 2.77 10.19 17.92
N SER A 17 2.11 9.04 17.98
CA SER A 17 1.23 8.68 19.09
C SER A 17 1.50 7.23 19.49
N ILE A 18 2.03 7.11 20.71
CA ILE A 18 2.04 5.97 21.65
C ILE A 18 1.46 4.66 21.08
N GLY A 19 2.32 3.85 20.44
CA GLY A 19 2.31 2.37 20.56
C GLY A 19 1.09 1.52 20.16
N ALA A 20 0.20 1.91 19.24
CA ALA A 20 -0.89 1.00 18.82
C ALA A 20 -1.41 1.07 17.36
N PRO A 21 -1.38 2.19 16.61
CA PRO A 21 -1.92 2.21 15.24
C PRO A 21 -0.97 1.67 14.15
N ARG A 22 0.30 2.10 14.16
CA ARG A 22 1.27 1.79 13.09
C ARG A 22 1.66 0.31 13.01
N GLU A 23 1.76 -0.37 14.15
CA GLU A 23 2.10 -1.80 14.19
C GLU A 23 0.97 -2.67 13.62
N VAL A 24 -0.28 -2.29 13.90
CA VAL A 24 -1.46 -2.96 13.34
C VAL A 24 -1.52 -2.75 11.83
N GLU A 25 -1.36 -1.51 11.36
CA GLU A 25 -1.27 -1.19 9.92
C GLU A 25 -0.17 -2.01 9.25
N TYR A 26 1.03 -2.04 9.83
CA TYR A 26 2.15 -2.81 9.31
C TYR A 26 1.82 -4.31 9.19
N LYS A 27 1.23 -4.91 10.24
CA LYS A 27 0.87 -6.35 10.23
C LYS A 27 -0.17 -6.65 9.13
N VAL A 28 -1.15 -5.78 8.94
CA VAL A 28 -2.17 -5.93 7.89
C VAL A 28 -1.52 -5.83 6.50
N PHE A 29 -0.70 -4.81 6.26
CA PHE A 29 0.06 -4.68 5.02
C PHE A 29 0.95 -5.90 4.76
N ALA A 30 1.67 -6.38 5.77
CA ALA A 30 2.59 -7.52 5.63
C ALA A 30 1.84 -8.81 5.23
N ARG A 31 0.71 -9.09 5.88
CA ARG A 31 -0.12 -10.27 5.55
C ARG A 31 -0.64 -10.23 4.11
N ILE A 32 -1.19 -9.09 3.70
CA ILE A 32 -1.76 -8.91 2.35
C ILE A 32 -0.66 -8.92 1.29
N THR A 33 0.47 -8.26 1.54
CA THR A 33 1.61 -8.24 0.61
C THR A 33 2.16 -9.65 0.40
N ARG A 34 2.26 -10.44 1.47
CA ARG A 34 2.66 -11.85 1.37
C ARG A 34 1.67 -12.66 0.51
N ALA A 35 0.37 -12.50 0.72
CA ALA A 35 -0.64 -13.19 -0.09
C ALA A 35 -0.58 -12.79 -1.57
N LEU A 36 -0.33 -11.51 -1.88
CA LEU A 36 -0.07 -11.06 -3.25
C LEU A 36 1.19 -11.69 -3.84
N SER A 37 2.29 -11.70 -3.08
CA SER A 37 3.55 -12.32 -3.53
C SER A 37 3.41 -13.82 -3.80
N GLU A 38 2.69 -14.55 -2.95
CA GLU A 38 2.43 -16.00 -3.14
C GLU A 38 1.53 -16.30 -4.35
N THR A 39 0.86 -15.29 -4.92
CA THR A 39 -0.07 -15.42 -6.04
C THR A 39 0.33 -14.62 -7.28
N ALA A 40 1.48 -13.92 -7.25
CA ALA A 40 1.86 -12.94 -8.27
C ALA A 40 2.04 -13.53 -9.68
N ASP A 41 2.47 -14.79 -9.75
CA ASP A 41 2.72 -15.49 -11.01
C ASP A 41 1.45 -16.10 -11.62
N ILE A 42 0.36 -16.19 -10.87
CA ILE A 42 -0.93 -16.73 -11.33
C ILE A 42 -1.51 -15.79 -12.40
N LYS A 43 -2.05 -16.36 -13.47
CA LYS A 43 -2.70 -15.68 -14.60
C LYS A 43 -4.17 -16.12 -14.71
N PRO A 44 -5.03 -15.37 -15.43
CA PRO A 44 -6.42 -15.78 -15.68
C PRO A 44 -6.57 -17.17 -16.32
N ALA A 45 -5.56 -17.62 -17.06
CA ALA A 45 -5.54 -18.95 -17.69
C ALA A 45 -5.35 -20.10 -16.69
N ASP A 46 -4.89 -19.84 -15.46
CA ASP A 46 -4.54 -20.87 -14.47
C ASP A 46 -5.75 -21.45 -13.72
N GLY A 47 -6.95 -21.29 -14.28
CA GLY A 47 -8.17 -21.99 -13.89
C GLY A 47 -8.42 -22.06 -12.38
N ALA A 48 -8.08 -23.21 -11.77
CA ALA A 48 -8.31 -23.50 -10.36
C ALA A 48 -7.52 -22.60 -9.39
N ASP A 49 -6.37 -22.07 -9.81
CA ASP A 49 -5.54 -21.18 -8.97
C ASP A 49 -5.93 -19.70 -9.09
N PHE A 50 -6.58 -19.31 -10.19
CA PHE A 50 -6.97 -17.91 -10.44
C PHE A 50 -7.81 -17.28 -9.30
N PRO A 51 -8.78 -17.97 -8.67
CA PRO A 51 -9.51 -17.45 -7.51
C PRO A 51 -8.61 -17.03 -6.33
N ARG A 52 -7.44 -17.65 -6.16
CA ARG A 52 -6.49 -17.30 -5.08
C ARG A 52 -5.88 -15.91 -5.31
N LEU A 53 -5.49 -15.62 -6.55
CA LEU A 53 -5.03 -14.29 -6.94
C LEU A 53 -6.15 -13.25 -6.77
N VAL A 54 -7.36 -13.57 -7.22
CA VAL A 54 -8.52 -12.67 -7.05
C VAL A 54 -8.77 -12.36 -5.58
N GLY A 55 -8.66 -13.36 -4.70
CA GLY A 55 -8.75 -13.17 -3.24
C GLY A 55 -7.70 -12.20 -2.71
N ALA A 56 -6.42 -12.39 -3.05
CA ALA A 56 -5.34 -11.52 -2.63
C ALA A 56 -5.51 -10.07 -3.15
N LEU A 57 -5.92 -9.91 -4.41
CA LEU A 57 -6.22 -8.61 -5.01
C LEU A 57 -7.39 -7.90 -4.33
N HIS A 58 -8.45 -8.65 -3.99
CA HIS A 58 -9.61 -8.11 -3.30
C HIS A 58 -9.25 -7.63 -1.89
N GLU A 59 -8.49 -8.42 -1.12
CA GLU A 59 -8.02 -7.99 0.21
C GLU A 59 -7.15 -6.74 0.13
N ASN A 60 -6.27 -6.66 -0.86
CA ASN A 60 -5.46 -5.46 -1.09
C ASN A 60 -6.31 -4.24 -1.40
N LEU A 61 -7.29 -4.37 -2.30
CA LEU A 61 -8.19 -3.28 -2.64
C LEU A 61 -9.05 -2.86 -1.43
N ALA A 62 -9.48 -3.80 -0.60
CA ALA A 62 -10.24 -3.52 0.62
C ALA A 62 -9.42 -2.69 1.62
N LEU A 63 -8.13 -3.03 1.82
CA LEU A 63 -7.20 -2.23 2.64
C LEU A 63 -7.09 -0.80 2.12
N TRP A 64 -6.81 -0.62 0.84
CA TRP A 64 -6.68 0.71 0.24
C TRP A 64 -7.99 1.51 0.28
N THR A 65 -9.14 0.85 0.13
CA THR A 65 -10.46 1.49 0.29
C THR A 65 -10.66 2.00 1.71
N ALA A 66 -10.29 1.22 2.73
CA ALA A 66 -10.39 1.63 4.12
C ALA A 66 -9.48 2.84 4.42
N LEU A 67 -8.26 2.84 3.91
CA LEU A 67 -7.33 3.96 4.05
C LEU A 67 -7.86 5.23 3.36
N ALA A 68 -8.34 5.12 2.11
CA ALA A 68 -8.92 6.23 1.37
C ALA A 68 -10.14 6.83 2.08
N SER A 69 -11.01 5.96 2.62
CA SER A 69 -12.17 6.37 3.41
C SER A 69 -11.75 7.14 4.67
N ASP A 70 -10.76 6.65 5.41
CA ASP A 70 -10.30 7.31 6.63
C ASP A 70 -9.65 8.68 6.36
N VAL A 71 -8.79 8.78 5.34
CA VAL A 71 -8.16 10.06 4.97
C VAL A 71 -9.12 11.03 4.29
N SER A 72 -10.31 10.60 3.86
CA SER A 72 -11.32 11.50 3.31
C SER A 72 -12.09 12.30 4.38
N ARG A 73 -12.05 11.85 5.63
CA ARG A 73 -12.80 12.47 6.74
C ARG A 73 -12.25 13.86 7.11
N GLU A 74 -13.14 14.79 7.43
CA GLU A 74 -12.80 16.18 7.79
C GLU A 74 -11.92 16.28 9.05
N GLY A 75 -12.01 15.30 9.96
CA GLY A 75 -11.21 15.23 11.20
C GLY A 75 -9.91 14.42 11.11
N ASN A 76 -9.48 13.99 9.91
CA ASN A 76 -8.25 13.22 9.77
C ASN A 76 -7.02 14.11 10.07
N GLY A 77 -6.15 13.66 10.99
CA GLY A 77 -5.00 14.43 11.48
C GLY A 77 -3.78 14.47 10.54
N LEU A 78 -3.84 13.83 9.37
CA LEU A 78 -2.73 13.85 8.43
C LEU A 78 -2.70 15.16 7.60
N PRO A 79 -1.51 15.63 7.20
CA PRO A 79 -1.38 16.75 6.27
C PRO A 79 -2.15 16.51 4.95
N ALA A 80 -2.76 17.55 4.39
CA ALA A 80 -3.57 17.46 3.16
C ALA A 80 -2.82 16.83 1.98
N GLU A 81 -1.52 17.12 1.84
CA GLU A 81 -0.67 16.53 0.81
C GLU A 81 -0.56 15.01 0.98
N LEU A 82 -0.38 14.54 2.21
CA LEU A 82 -0.27 13.11 2.50
C LEU A 82 -1.61 12.39 2.26
N ARG A 83 -2.73 13.00 2.67
CA ARG A 83 -4.07 12.51 2.39
C ARG A 83 -4.31 12.35 0.88
N SER A 84 -3.88 13.35 0.09
CA SER A 84 -3.99 13.33 -1.37
C SER A 84 -3.16 12.21 -2.00
N LYS A 85 -1.92 12.00 -1.53
CA LYS A 85 -1.07 10.89 -2.00
C LYS A 85 -1.67 9.52 -1.70
N ILE A 86 -2.24 9.33 -0.51
CA ILE A 86 -2.92 8.08 -0.14
C ILE A 86 -4.13 7.84 -1.04
N PHE A 87 -4.93 8.88 -1.31
CA PHE A 87 -6.06 8.78 -2.22
C PHE A 87 -5.64 8.43 -3.65
N TYR A 88 -4.56 9.04 -4.15
CA TYR A 88 -4.00 8.69 -5.46
C TYR A 88 -3.57 7.22 -5.54
N LEU A 89 -2.88 6.70 -4.51
CA LEU A 89 -2.47 5.30 -4.46
C LEU A 89 -3.66 4.33 -4.41
N PHE A 90 -4.76 4.72 -3.74
CA PHE A 90 -6.00 3.95 -3.80
C PHE A 90 -6.58 3.89 -5.21
N GLU A 91 -6.68 5.03 -5.91
CA GLU A 91 -7.19 5.08 -7.29
C GLU A 91 -6.33 4.24 -8.24
N PHE A 92 -5.00 4.38 -8.14
CA PHE A 92 -4.06 3.54 -8.88
C PHE A 92 -4.27 2.06 -8.60
N THR A 93 -4.33 1.68 -7.32
CA THR A 93 -4.52 0.28 -6.90
C THR A 93 -5.83 -0.27 -7.46
N ARG A 94 -6.93 0.48 -7.38
CA ARG A 94 -8.24 0.09 -7.90
C ARG A 94 -8.21 -0.16 -9.40
N GLU A 95 -7.60 0.74 -10.16
CA GLU A 95 -7.46 0.60 -11.60
C GLU A 95 -6.57 -0.59 -11.97
N HIS A 96 -5.41 -0.71 -11.31
CA HIS A 96 -4.43 -1.75 -11.60
C HIS A 96 -4.93 -3.14 -11.22
N THR A 97 -5.64 -3.29 -10.09
CA THR A 97 -6.31 -4.55 -9.72
C THR A 97 -7.24 -5.03 -10.84
N ARG A 98 -8.00 -4.14 -11.47
CA ARG A 98 -8.87 -4.52 -12.61
C ARG A 98 -8.06 -4.97 -13.83
N LYS A 99 -6.89 -4.37 -14.09
CA LYS A 99 -5.98 -4.79 -15.17
C LYS A 99 -5.43 -6.18 -14.91
N VAL A 100 -4.98 -6.46 -13.67
CA VAL A 100 -4.48 -7.78 -13.28
C VAL A 100 -5.56 -8.86 -13.41
N MET A 101 -6.80 -8.58 -12.97
CA MET A 101 -7.91 -9.52 -13.12
C MET A 101 -8.27 -9.84 -14.58
N ARG A 102 -7.99 -8.93 -15.52
CA ARG A 102 -8.17 -9.17 -16.96
C ARG A 102 -6.96 -9.83 -17.63
N GLY A 103 -5.83 -9.95 -16.92
CA GLY A 103 -4.57 -10.41 -17.50
C GLY A 103 -3.81 -9.34 -18.29
N ASP A 104 -4.21 -8.07 -18.17
CA ASP A 104 -3.57 -6.94 -18.88
C ASP A 104 -2.33 -6.41 -18.14
N ALA A 105 -2.06 -6.89 -16.92
CA ALA A 105 -0.96 -6.44 -16.07
C ALA A 105 -0.60 -7.47 -14.99
N ASP A 106 0.56 -7.28 -14.36
CA ASP A 106 1.04 -8.12 -13.24
C ASP A 106 0.82 -7.47 -11.88
N ALA A 107 0.74 -8.29 -10.83
CA ALA A 107 0.54 -7.83 -9.45
C ALA A 107 1.80 -7.20 -8.80
N GLN A 108 2.96 -7.29 -9.46
CA GLN A 108 4.25 -6.88 -8.88
C GLN A 108 4.26 -5.43 -8.37
N ILE A 109 3.71 -4.49 -9.15
CA ILE A 109 3.69 -3.08 -8.73
C ILE A 109 2.87 -2.85 -7.46
N LEU A 110 1.82 -3.65 -7.21
CA LEU A 110 1.03 -3.56 -5.98
C LEU A 110 1.84 -4.04 -4.77
N ILE A 111 2.66 -5.07 -4.95
CA ILE A 111 3.60 -5.59 -3.94
C ILE A 111 4.64 -4.52 -3.60
N ASP A 112 5.19 -3.85 -4.61
CA ASP A 112 6.24 -2.83 -4.43
C ASP A 112 5.70 -1.59 -3.70
N ILE A 113 4.46 -1.18 -4.00
CA ILE A 113 3.76 -0.09 -3.32
C ILE A 113 3.58 -0.45 -1.84
N ASN A 114 3.01 -1.61 -1.54
CA ASN A 114 2.79 -2.03 -0.16
C ASN A 114 4.11 -2.17 0.63
N THR A 115 5.15 -2.69 -0.02
CA THR A 115 6.49 -2.79 0.57
C THR A 115 7.07 -1.41 0.90
N SER A 116 6.84 -0.43 0.02
CA SER A 116 7.27 0.96 0.25
C SER A 116 6.53 1.61 1.42
N ILE A 117 5.22 1.37 1.56
CA ILE A 117 4.43 1.82 2.70
C ILE A 117 4.94 1.16 4.00
N MET A 118 5.15 -0.15 4.00
CA MET A 118 5.70 -0.88 5.15
C MET A 118 7.07 -0.36 5.60
N ARG A 119 7.95 0.03 4.67
CA ARG A 119 9.23 0.70 5.00
C ARG A 119 9.02 2.05 5.66
N GLY A 120 8.08 2.85 5.16
CA GLY A 120 7.69 4.12 5.77
C GLY A 120 7.11 3.95 7.19
N LEU A 121 6.26 2.94 7.39
CA LEU A 121 5.66 2.62 8.69
C LEU A 121 6.70 2.16 9.73
N LYS A 122 7.72 1.41 9.30
CA LYS A 122 8.86 1.01 10.14
C LYS A 122 9.78 2.16 10.54
N GLY A 123 9.61 3.34 9.95
CA GLY A 123 10.42 4.51 10.28
C GLY A 123 11.88 4.34 9.90
N GLN A 124 12.18 3.74 8.74
CA GLN A 124 13.53 3.82 8.16
C GLN A 124 13.84 5.28 7.84
N THR A 125 14.29 6.02 8.86
CA THR A 125 15.14 7.18 8.71
C THR A 125 16.41 6.67 8.06
N ASN A 126 16.56 6.90 6.76
CA ASN A 126 17.88 6.87 6.17
C ASN A 126 18.62 8.09 6.75
N VAL A 127 19.19 7.92 7.94
CA VAL A 127 20.25 8.80 8.43
C VAL A 127 21.44 8.45 7.57
N ALA A 128 21.48 9.01 6.36
CA ALA A 128 22.70 9.01 5.58
C ALA A 128 23.73 9.75 6.42
N GLU A 129 24.70 8.97 6.88
CA GLU A 129 25.99 9.32 7.47
C GLU A 129 26.29 10.81 7.58
N ILE A 130 26.33 11.25 8.84
CA ILE A 130 27.27 12.27 9.28
C ILE A 130 28.63 11.55 9.36
N ALA A 131 29.46 11.68 8.32
CA ALA A 131 30.91 11.57 8.37
C ALA A 131 31.51 12.15 7.07
#